data_AF-A0A6M2DRF7-F1
#
_entry.id   AF-A0A6M2DRF7-F1
#
_cell.length_a   1.000
_cell.length_b   1.000
_cell.length_c   1.000
_cell.angle_alpha   90.00
_cell.angle_beta   90.00
_cell.angle_gamma   90.00
#
_symmetry.space_group_name_H-M   'P 1'
#
loop_
_entity.id
_entity.type
_entity.pdbx_description
1 polymer ?
#
loop_
_entity_poly.entity_id
_entity_poly.type
_entity_poly.pdbx_seq_one_letter_code
_entity_poly.pdbx_strand_id
1 'polypeptide(L)'
;KAEMSTEMSSIAMYCLVGYILGELFRRLYIIIKKYYEDRSLISDHKYWLSVQWRIHKPNNQCCTFLLICITCFLLMKTMNMDLHITRDRFYIMLFNSTLHSVIRCYKFFESRGDVAEFLNEVRGLDYGSGMAYSYFYGYLSKILPDYGDNNVGIRENIEKYEAKENITISVKRLFILIPLSMYFAPSLVSHAPEGIMEACKSLESVTRNVAGVIGRPYKNTVYKIHLSEMSDELRMEKPLYVVAEGATPLYTLYQTCTGNAGCTATIKEYSEEIVKQFYITLEQILESLPEYKNTYEIILYKGDENLAELLVQRIRNSDEYNA
;
A
#
# COMPACT_ATOMS: atom_id res chain seq x y z
N LYS A 1 -10.36 4.15 -54.62
CA LYS A 1 -9.36 3.78 -53.57
C LYS A 1 -8.78 5.01 -52.85
N ALA A 2 -8.26 6.02 -53.57
CA ALA A 2 -7.77 7.26 -52.95
C ALA A 2 -8.87 8.03 -52.19
N GLU A 3 -10.04 8.26 -52.81
CA GLU A 3 -11.18 8.95 -52.16
C GLU A 3 -11.70 8.23 -50.91
N MET A 4 -11.79 6.90 -50.95
CA MET A 4 -12.18 6.08 -49.80
C MET A 4 -11.18 6.17 -48.65
N SER A 5 -9.88 6.29 -48.96
CA SER A 5 -8.82 6.50 -47.95
C SER A 5 -8.91 7.89 -47.31
N THR A 6 -9.21 8.91 -48.11
CA THR A 6 -9.45 10.30 -47.69
C THR A 6 -10.67 10.39 -46.78
N GLU A 7 -11.76 9.70 -47.14
CA GLU A 7 -12.99 9.69 -46.35
C GLU A 7 -12.80 9.00 -44.99
N MET A 8 -12.16 7.82 -44.95
CA MET A 8 -11.86 7.15 -43.68
C MET A 8 -10.96 8.00 -42.76
N SER A 9 -9.94 8.66 -43.34
CA SER A 9 -9.05 9.54 -42.58
C SER A 9 -9.79 10.72 -41.97
N SER A 10 -10.78 11.28 -42.70
CA SER A 10 -11.64 12.35 -42.19
C SER A 10 -12.52 11.87 -41.03
N ILE A 11 -13.14 10.69 -41.14
CA ILE A 11 -14.00 10.11 -40.09
C ILE A 11 -13.19 9.84 -38.82
N ALA A 12 -11.99 9.26 -38.95
CA ALA A 12 -11.10 9.00 -37.82
C ALA A 12 -10.78 10.28 -37.03
N MET A 13 -10.59 11.40 -37.73
CA MET A 13 -10.34 12.69 -37.11
C MET A 13 -11.56 13.23 -36.36
N TYR A 14 -12.77 13.11 -36.90
CA TYR A 14 -13.98 13.50 -36.17
C TYR A 14 -14.24 12.62 -34.94
N CYS A 15 -13.89 11.33 -35.00
CA CYS A 15 -13.91 10.46 -33.81
C CYS A 15 -12.92 10.92 -32.74
N LEU A 16 -11.70 11.30 -33.14
CA LEU A 16 -10.66 11.81 -32.23
C LEU A 16 -11.05 13.15 -31.59
N VAL A 17 -11.62 14.07 -32.37
CA VAL A 17 -12.18 15.34 -31.83
C VAL A 17 -13.35 15.05 -30.89
N GLY A 18 -14.23 14.11 -31.24
CA GLY A 18 -15.33 13.66 -30.38
C GLY A 18 -14.83 13.11 -29.04
N TYR A 19 -13.75 12.33 -29.04
CA TYR A 19 -13.11 11.82 -27.83
C TYR A 19 -12.61 12.97 -26.92
N ILE A 20 -11.93 13.98 -27.48
CA ILE A 20 -11.47 15.16 -26.71
C ILE A 20 -12.66 15.92 -26.12
N LEU A 21 -13.69 16.18 -26.92
CA LEU A 21 -14.90 16.87 -26.45
C LEU A 21 -15.56 16.08 -25.31
N GLY A 22 -15.64 14.75 -25.42
CA GLY A 22 -16.15 13.88 -24.36
C GLY A 22 -15.35 14.02 -23.06
N GLU A 23 -14.02 14.05 -23.13
CA GLU A 23 -13.17 14.24 -21.95
C GLU A 23 -13.33 15.63 -21.32
N LEU A 24 -13.51 16.69 -22.12
CA LEU A 24 -13.82 18.04 -21.63
C LEU A 24 -15.19 18.08 -20.94
N PHE A 25 -16.22 17.49 -21.54
CA PHE A 25 -17.55 17.39 -20.92
C PHE A 25 -17.51 16.62 -19.60
N ARG A 26 -16.76 15.52 -19.54
CA ARG A 26 -16.57 14.75 -18.31
C ARG A 26 -15.92 15.58 -17.21
N ARG A 27 -14.88 16.37 -17.52
CA ARG A 27 -14.22 17.26 -16.54
C ARG A 27 -15.14 18.36 -16.05
N LEU A 28 -15.91 18.97 -16.95
CA LEU A 28 -16.94 19.95 -16.58
C LEU A 28 -18.00 19.33 -15.66
N TYR A 29 -18.47 18.13 -15.98
CA TYR A 29 -19.39 17.37 -15.13
C TYR A 29 -18.81 17.14 -13.73
N ILE A 30 -17.53 16.75 -13.60
CA ILE A 30 -16.88 16.55 -12.30
C ILE A 30 -16.80 17.86 -11.51
N ILE A 31 -16.55 18.99 -12.16
CA ILE A 31 -16.55 20.31 -11.49
C ILE A 31 -17.93 20.62 -10.95
N ILE A 32 -18.96 20.46 -11.78
CA ILE A 32 -20.35 20.70 -11.37
C ILE A 32 -20.71 19.78 -10.21
N LYS A 33 -20.41 18.48 -10.32
CA LYS A 33 -20.65 17.50 -9.26
C LYS A 33 -19.98 17.91 -7.95
N LYS A 34 -18.67 18.23 -7.96
CA LYS A 34 -17.94 18.69 -6.78
C LYS A 34 -18.48 20.00 -6.22
N TYR A 35 -18.97 20.90 -7.06
CA TYR A 35 -19.60 22.13 -6.61
C TYR A 35 -20.80 21.88 -5.68
N TYR A 36 -21.59 20.85 -6.00
CA TYR A 36 -22.75 20.47 -5.19
C TYR A 36 -22.36 19.62 -3.98
N GLU A 37 -21.36 18.73 -4.09
CA GLU A 37 -20.92 17.86 -2.99
C GLU A 37 -20.17 18.62 -1.88
N ASP A 38 -19.27 19.54 -2.24
CA ASP A 38 -18.38 20.22 -1.29
C ASP A 38 -18.85 21.65 -0.94
N ARG A 39 -20.16 21.92 -1.00
CA ARG A 39 -20.74 23.28 -0.89
C ARG A 39 -20.25 24.05 0.35
N SER A 40 -19.98 23.37 1.46
CA SER A 40 -19.45 23.98 2.69
C SER A 40 -17.99 24.46 2.56
N LEU A 41 -17.14 23.70 1.86
CA LEU A 41 -15.70 23.97 1.68
C LEU A 41 -15.43 24.99 0.56
N ILE A 42 -16.37 25.15 -0.36
CA ILE A 42 -16.28 26.06 -1.53
C ILE A 42 -16.42 27.54 -1.15
N SER A 43 -16.89 27.83 0.07
CA SER A 43 -16.90 29.19 0.61
C SER A 43 -15.51 29.83 0.65
N ASP A 44 -14.45 29.02 0.70
CA ASP A 44 -13.07 29.46 0.47
C ASP A 44 -12.75 29.50 -1.04
N HIS A 45 -12.66 30.71 -1.57
CA HIS A 45 -12.30 30.97 -2.97
C HIS A 45 -10.96 30.34 -3.38
N LYS A 46 -9.96 30.28 -2.48
CA LYS A 46 -8.65 29.67 -2.79
C LYS A 46 -8.77 28.16 -2.93
N TYR A 47 -9.58 27.52 -2.06
CA TYR A 47 -9.89 26.10 -2.16
C TYR A 47 -10.56 25.80 -3.51
N TRP A 48 -11.56 26.58 -3.90
CA TRP A 48 -12.30 26.37 -5.14
C TRP A 48 -11.44 26.53 -6.40
N LEU A 49 -10.59 27.57 -6.45
CA LEU A 49 -9.61 27.71 -7.53
C LEU A 49 -8.67 26.51 -7.62
N SER A 50 -8.24 25.97 -6.47
CA SER A 50 -7.38 24.79 -6.43
C SER A 50 -8.08 23.54 -6.99
N VAL A 51 -9.38 23.38 -6.74
CA VAL A 51 -10.19 22.25 -7.25
C VAL A 51 -10.32 22.35 -8.78
N GLN A 52 -10.69 23.52 -9.29
CA GLN A 52 -10.78 23.76 -10.73
C GLN A 52 -9.44 23.54 -11.43
N TRP A 53 -8.35 24.01 -10.82
CA TRP A 53 -7.01 23.83 -11.36
C TRP A 53 -6.60 22.35 -11.38
N ARG A 54 -6.85 21.57 -10.33
CA ARG A 54 -6.55 20.12 -10.31
C ARG A 54 -7.31 19.35 -11.38
N ILE A 55 -8.55 19.71 -11.67
CA ILE A 55 -9.39 19.02 -12.68
C ILE A 55 -8.96 19.38 -14.11
N HIS A 56 -8.59 20.64 -14.33
CA HIS A 56 -8.16 21.11 -15.65
C HIS A 56 -6.68 20.90 -15.92
N LYS A 57 -5.84 20.67 -14.90
CA LYS A 57 -4.41 20.41 -15.07
C LYS A 57 -4.26 19.24 -16.04
N PRO A 58 -3.73 19.46 -17.25
CA PRO A 58 -3.57 18.38 -18.20
C PRO A 58 -2.48 17.46 -17.69
N ASN A 59 -2.76 16.15 -17.63
CA ASN A 59 -1.70 15.16 -17.50
C ASN A 59 -0.87 15.18 -18.78
N ASN A 60 0.39 14.76 -18.73
CA ASN A 60 1.30 14.68 -19.89
C ASN A 60 0.67 13.90 -21.05
N GLN A 61 -0.16 12.90 -20.74
CA GLN A 61 -0.96 12.15 -21.71
C GLN A 61 -2.02 13.02 -22.42
N CYS A 62 -2.70 13.93 -21.74
CA CYS A 62 -3.65 14.83 -22.39
C CYS A 62 -2.96 15.84 -23.31
N CYS A 63 -1.80 16.38 -22.91
CA CYS A 63 -1.01 17.28 -23.75
C CYS A 63 -0.50 16.58 -25.02
N THR A 64 0.01 15.35 -24.88
CA THR A 64 0.48 14.55 -26.03
C THR A 64 -0.66 14.19 -26.98
N PHE A 65 -1.83 13.81 -26.46
CA PHE A 65 -3.01 13.58 -27.30
C PHE A 65 -3.48 14.85 -28.02
N LEU A 66 -3.54 16.01 -27.35
CA LEU A 66 -3.87 17.28 -28.00
C LEU A 66 -2.87 17.64 -29.11
N LEU A 67 -1.57 17.43 -28.88
CA LEU A 67 -0.53 17.63 -29.87
C LEU A 67 -0.69 16.70 -31.08
N ILE A 68 -1.02 15.43 -30.87
CA ILE A 68 -1.32 14.48 -31.95
C ILE A 68 -2.52 15.00 -32.77
N CYS A 69 -3.58 15.47 -32.12
CA CYS A 69 -4.77 16.00 -32.81
C CYS A 69 -4.45 17.26 -33.63
N ILE A 70 -3.67 18.19 -33.08
CA ILE A 70 -3.22 19.40 -33.79
C ILE A 70 -2.34 19.00 -34.96
N THR A 71 -1.41 18.07 -34.79
CA THR A 71 -0.51 17.59 -35.84
C THR A 71 -1.29 16.92 -36.96
N CYS A 72 -2.22 16.02 -36.64
CA CYS A 72 -3.11 15.40 -37.62
C CYS A 72 -3.98 16.43 -38.35
N PHE A 73 -4.48 17.44 -37.65
CA PHE A 73 -5.25 18.52 -38.26
C PHE A 73 -4.41 19.34 -39.26
N LEU A 74 -3.18 19.70 -38.88
CA LEU A 74 -2.24 20.41 -39.75
C LEU A 74 -1.88 19.55 -40.97
N LEU A 75 -1.62 18.25 -40.79
CA LEU A 75 -1.34 17.31 -41.88
C LEU A 75 -2.51 17.21 -42.86
N MET A 76 -3.74 17.07 -42.37
CA MET A 76 -4.92 17.04 -43.26
C MET A 76 -5.12 18.34 -44.03
N LYS A 77 -4.82 19.48 -43.40
CA LYS A 77 -4.84 20.79 -44.08
C LYS A 77 -3.76 20.86 -45.17
N THR A 78 -2.56 20.35 -44.94
CA THR A 78 -1.52 20.28 -45.98
C THR A 78 -1.87 19.33 -47.13
N MET A 79 -2.73 18.33 -46.87
CA MET A 79 -3.20 17.38 -47.88
C MET A 79 -4.47 17.86 -48.63
N ASN A 80 -4.91 19.11 -48.45
CA ASN A 80 -6.12 19.68 -49.07
C ASN A 80 -7.39 18.82 -48.85
N MET A 81 -7.51 18.16 -47.69
CA MET A 81 -8.74 17.44 -47.36
C MET A 81 -9.84 18.42 -46.92
N ASP A 82 -11.03 18.29 -47.51
CA ASP A 82 -12.19 19.10 -47.12
C ASP A 82 -12.70 18.75 -45.71
N LEU A 83 -12.37 19.64 -44.77
CA LEU A 83 -12.71 19.59 -43.36
C LEU A 83 -14.12 20.14 -43.06
N HIS A 84 -15.00 20.21 -44.07
CA HIS A 84 -16.37 20.64 -43.87
C HIS A 84 -17.08 19.74 -42.85
N ILE A 85 -17.57 20.37 -41.78
CA ILE A 85 -18.42 19.71 -40.78
C ILE A 85 -19.79 19.51 -41.42
N THR A 86 -19.98 18.36 -42.05
CA THR A 86 -21.30 17.94 -42.51
C THR A 86 -22.15 17.53 -41.30
N ARG A 87 -23.47 17.51 -41.49
CA ARG A 87 -24.42 17.10 -40.46
C ARG A 87 -24.08 15.71 -39.89
N ASP A 88 -23.72 14.77 -40.75
CA ASP A 88 -23.41 13.40 -40.35
C ASP A 88 -22.09 13.32 -39.56
N ARG A 89 -21.06 14.08 -39.97
CA ARG A 89 -19.79 14.20 -39.24
C ARG A 89 -19.99 14.82 -37.85
N PHE A 90 -20.88 15.80 -37.73
CA PHE A 90 -21.26 16.38 -36.44
C PHE A 90 -21.95 15.35 -35.53
N TYR A 91 -22.87 14.53 -36.05
CA TYR A 91 -23.51 13.46 -35.27
C TYR A 91 -22.53 12.39 -34.82
N ILE A 92 -21.57 12.00 -35.67
CA ILE A 92 -20.50 11.07 -35.30
C ILE A 92 -19.69 11.63 -34.13
N MET A 93 -19.30 12.91 -34.19
CA MET A 93 -18.55 13.57 -33.12
C MET A 93 -19.35 13.60 -31.81
N LEU A 94 -20.63 13.97 -31.87
CA LEU A 94 -21.52 14.00 -30.70
C LEU A 94 -21.71 12.61 -30.08
N PHE A 95 -21.98 11.60 -30.90
CA PHE A 95 -22.14 10.22 -30.46
C PHE A 95 -20.89 9.70 -29.76
N ASN A 96 -19.71 9.87 -30.37
CA ASN A 96 -18.44 9.45 -29.77
C ASN A 96 -18.15 10.19 -28.45
N SER A 97 -18.42 11.49 -28.39
CA SER A 97 -18.22 12.28 -27.17
C SER A 97 -19.11 11.78 -26.01
N THR A 98 -20.37 11.45 -26.32
CA THR A 98 -21.33 10.94 -25.34
C THR A 98 -20.94 9.53 -24.90
N LEU A 99 -20.60 8.65 -25.86
CA LEU A 99 -20.19 7.29 -25.60
C LEU A 99 -18.94 7.24 -24.69
N HIS A 100 -17.91 8.03 -25.00
CA HIS A 100 -16.71 8.14 -24.16
C HIS A 100 -17.04 8.61 -22.74
N SER A 101 -17.89 9.64 -22.63
CA SER A 101 -18.31 10.18 -21.33
C SER A 101 -19.04 9.11 -20.50
N VAL A 102 -19.95 8.35 -21.12
CA VAL A 102 -20.67 7.25 -20.47
C VAL A 102 -19.69 6.14 -20.03
N ILE A 103 -18.84 5.65 -20.93
CA ILE A 103 -17.85 4.61 -20.62
C ILE A 103 -17.00 4.98 -19.40
N ARG A 104 -16.51 6.23 -19.33
CA ARG A 104 -15.68 6.71 -18.23
C ARG A 104 -16.47 6.95 -16.94
N CYS A 105 -17.70 7.46 -17.03
CA CYS A 105 -18.56 7.66 -15.85
C CYS A 105 -18.96 6.33 -15.20
N TYR A 106 -19.21 5.29 -16.00
CA TYR A 106 -19.57 3.96 -15.53
C TYR A 106 -18.37 3.04 -15.30
N LYS A 107 -17.14 3.53 -15.52
CA LYS A 107 -15.91 2.75 -15.32
C LYS A 107 -15.95 1.41 -16.07
N PHE A 108 -16.56 1.40 -17.26
CA PHE A 108 -16.92 0.17 -17.97
C PHE A 108 -15.71 -0.72 -18.33
N PHE A 109 -14.53 -0.10 -18.46
CA PHE A 109 -13.27 -0.78 -18.75
C PHE A 109 -12.33 -0.87 -17.54
N GLU A 110 -12.73 -0.41 -16.33
CA GLU A 110 -11.89 -0.64 -15.14
C GLU A 110 -12.06 -2.08 -14.69
N SER A 111 -10.99 -2.86 -14.85
CA SER A 111 -10.87 -4.21 -14.33
C SER A 111 -10.26 -4.20 -12.93
N ARG A 112 -10.37 -5.32 -12.21
CA ARG A 112 -9.64 -5.52 -10.95
C ARG A 112 -8.12 -5.39 -11.13
N GLY A 113 -7.61 -5.77 -12.31
CA GLY A 113 -6.20 -5.63 -12.66
C GLY A 113 -5.76 -4.17 -12.69
N ASP A 114 -6.56 -3.28 -13.27
CA ASP A 114 -6.24 -1.85 -13.38
C ASP A 114 -6.17 -1.17 -11.99
N VAL A 115 -7.03 -1.60 -11.06
CA VAL A 115 -7.00 -1.07 -9.68
C VAL A 115 -5.77 -1.57 -8.92
N ALA A 116 -5.41 -2.85 -9.06
CA ALA A 116 -4.20 -3.40 -8.46
C ALA A 116 -2.93 -2.75 -9.03
N GLU A 117 -2.87 -2.54 -10.35
CA GLU A 117 -1.79 -1.80 -11.02
C GLU A 117 -1.71 -0.37 -10.50
N PHE A 118 -2.85 0.34 -10.41
CA PHE A 118 -2.90 1.68 -9.83
C PHE A 118 -2.35 1.72 -8.40
N LEU A 119 -2.73 0.78 -7.53
CA LEU A 119 -2.20 0.69 -6.16
C LEU A 119 -0.67 0.50 -6.15
N ASN A 120 -0.13 -0.27 -7.08
CA ASN A 120 1.32 -0.46 -7.24
C ASN A 120 2.04 0.78 -7.81
N GLU A 121 1.36 1.55 -8.67
CA GLU A 121 1.92 2.73 -9.33
C GLU A 121 1.95 3.97 -8.43
N VAL A 122 0.91 4.21 -7.62
CA VAL A 122 0.79 5.43 -6.81
C VAL A 122 1.65 5.45 -5.53
N ARG A 123 2.69 4.61 -5.49
CA ARG A 123 3.66 4.40 -4.39
C ARG A 123 3.71 5.57 -3.39
N GLY A 124 3.13 5.36 -2.21
CA GLY A 124 3.12 6.33 -1.11
C GLY A 124 1.82 7.13 -0.94
N LEU A 125 0.90 7.07 -1.91
CA LEU A 125 -0.47 7.61 -1.78
C LEU A 125 -1.53 6.54 -1.59
N ASP A 126 -1.18 5.26 -1.79
CA ASP A 126 -2.04 4.14 -1.45
C ASP A 126 -2.01 3.85 0.06
N TYR A 127 -3.05 3.16 0.53
CA TYR A 127 -3.24 2.85 1.95
C TYR A 127 -2.08 1.99 2.51
N GLY A 128 -1.57 1.03 1.72
CA GLY A 128 -0.52 0.09 2.11
C GLY A 128 0.82 0.79 2.35
N SER A 129 1.27 1.56 1.37
CA SER A 129 2.52 2.34 1.49
C SER A 129 2.43 3.38 2.61
N GLY A 130 1.28 4.06 2.75
CA GLY A 130 1.06 5.01 3.83
C GLY A 130 1.17 4.37 5.22
N MET A 131 0.60 3.17 5.41
CA MET A 131 0.78 2.40 6.64
C MET A 131 2.24 2.00 6.88
N ALA A 132 2.97 1.59 5.84
CA ALA A 132 4.37 1.18 5.96
C ALA A 132 5.25 2.34 6.44
N TYR A 133 5.15 3.51 5.81
CA TYR A 133 5.87 4.70 6.25
C TYR A 133 5.48 5.14 7.67
N SER A 134 4.19 5.09 8.01
CA SER A 134 3.72 5.42 9.35
C SER A 134 4.28 4.46 10.41
N TYR A 135 4.33 3.16 10.13
CA TYR A 135 4.89 2.16 11.04
C TYR A 135 6.41 2.31 11.16
N PHE A 136 7.11 2.53 10.05
CA PHE A 136 8.55 2.74 10.08
C PHE A 136 8.94 4.01 10.86
N TYR A 137 8.47 5.18 10.43
CA TYR A 137 8.82 6.46 11.06
C TYR A 137 8.15 6.65 12.42
N GLY A 138 7.02 5.99 12.67
CA GLY A 138 6.27 6.05 13.92
C GLY A 138 6.81 5.10 14.99
N TYR A 139 7.39 3.98 14.60
CA TYR A 139 7.77 2.92 15.53
C TYR A 139 9.15 2.30 15.25
N LEU A 140 9.35 1.60 14.13
CA LEU A 140 10.57 0.79 13.91
C LEU A 140 11.86 1.62 13.97
N SER A 141 11.84 2.83 13.42
CA SER A 141 12.95 3.78 13.47
C SER A 141 13.45 4.13 14.88
N LYS A 142 12.64 3.87 15.91
CA LYS A 142 12.92 4.21 17.30
C LYS A 142 13.46 3.03 18.11
N ILE A 143 13.21 1.80 17.67
CA ILE A 143 13.45 0.59 18.44
C ILE A 143 14.46 -0.37 17.80
N LEU A 144 14.59 -0.35 16.47
CA LEU A 144 15.47 -1.27 15.75
C LEU A 144 16.94 -0.86 15.82
N PRO A 145 17.33 0.33 15.32
CA PRO A 145 18.73 0.70 15.18
C PRO A 145 19.37 0.99 16.54
N ASP A 146 20.65 0.66 16.64
CA ASP A 146 21.53 1.10 17.71
C ASP A 146 22.29 2.34 17.22
N TYR A 147 22.06 3.48 17.86
CA TYR A 147 22.73 4.74 17.51
C TYR A 147 23.88 5.09 18.48
N GLY A 148 24.24 4.20 19.41
CA GLY A 148 25.11 4.53 20.52
C GLY A 148 24.49 5.56 21.48
N ASP A 149 25.26 6.00 22.48
CA ASP A 149 24.89 7.04 23.46
C ASP A 149 23.43 7.03 23.93
N ASN A 150 23.13 6.21 24.94
CA ASN A 150 21.80 6.04 25.58
C ASN A 150 20.67 5.55 24.64
N ASN A 151 20.95 5.23 23.38
CA ASN A 151 19.98 4.79 22.40
C ASN A 151 20.07 3.28 22.15
N VAL A 152 19.56 2.49 23.12
CA VAL A 152 19.55 1.03 23.06
C VAL A 152 18.68 0.54 21.89
N GLY A 153 19.31 -0.13 20.92
CA GLY A 153 18.66 -0.81 19.80
C GLY A 153 18.14 -2.21 20.17
N ILE A 154 17.44 -2.86 19.26
CA ILE A 154 16.77 -4.15 19.55
C ILE A 154 17.76 -5.25 19.92
N ARG A 155 18.91 -5.31 19.24
CA ARG A 155 19.92 -6.36 19.46
C ARG A 155 20.55 -6.24 20.84
N GLU A 156 20.99 -5.05 21.22
CA GLU A 156 21.54 -4.77 22.55
C GLU A 156 20.48 -5.04 23.65
N ASN A 157 19.21 -4.70 23.41
CA ASN A 157 18.13 -4.96 24.35
C ASN A 157 17.88 -6.46 24.56
N ILE A 158 17.97 -7.25 23.49
CA ILE A 158 17.91 -8.72 23.54
C ILE A 158 19.07 -9.27 24.38
N GLU A 159 20.29 -8.78 24.16
CA GLU A 159 21.49 -9.23 24.90
C GLU A 159 21.40 -8.93 26.40
N LYS A 160 20.86 -7.76 26.76
CA LYS A 160 20.57 -7.41 28.17
C LYS A 160 19.55 -8.36 28.78
N TYR A 161 18.51 -8.72 28.03
CA TYR A 161 17.50 -9.68 28.49
C TYR A 161 18.08 -11.08 28.69
N GLU A 162 18.89 -11.58 27.74
CA GLU A 162 19.59 -12.86 27.84
C GLU A 162 20.45 -12.93 29.10
N ALA A 163 21.26 -11.90 29.35
CA ALA A 163 22.12 -11.83 30.53
C ALA A 163 21.33 -11.81 31.84
N LYS A 164 20.18 -11.13 31.87
CA LYS A 164 19.34 -10.97 33.05
C LYS A 164 18.52 -12.22 33.38
N GLU A 165 17.95 -12.85 32.37
CA GLU A 165 17.07 -14.01 32.54
C GLU A 165 17.83 -15.34 32.40
N ASN A 166 19.13 -15.30 32.09
CA ASN A 166 20.02 -16.44 31.88
C ASN A 166 19.47 -17.42 30.82
N ILE A 167 19.05 -16.86 29.68
CA ILE A 167 18.55 -17.60 28.52
C ILE A 167 19.36 -17.24 27.26
N THR A 168 19.13 -17.97 26.17
CA THR A 168 19.71 -17.67 24.86
C THR A 168 18.61 -17.54 23.82
N ILE A 169 18.62 -16.42 23.10
CA ILE A 169 17.76 -16.11 21.95
C ILE A 169 18.62 -16.32 20.70
N SER A 170 18.29 -17.38 19.96
CA SER A 170 19.06 -17.85 18.82
C SER A 170 19.25 -16.85 17.69
N VAL A 171 18.23 -16.02 17.42
CA VAL A 171 18.25 -15.01 16.37
C VAL A 171 17.88 -13.68 17.00
N LYS A 172 18.85 -12.78 17.14
CA LYS A 172 18.69 -11.54 17.90
C LYS A 172 18.09 -10.42 17.05
N ARG A 173 16.90 -10.69 16.52
CA ARG A 173 16.15 -9.81 15.61
C ARG A 173 14.70 -9.68 16.08
N LEU A 174 14.04 -8.60 15.69
CA LEU A 174 12.59 -8.49 15.82
C LEU A 174 11.89 -9.20 14.67
N PHE A 175 11.10 -10.24 14.96
CA PHE A 175 10.26 -10.93 13.99
C PHE A 175 8.95 -10.15 13.82
N ILE A 176 8.75 -9.55 12.64
CA ILE A 176 7.58 -8.75 12.30
C ILE A 176 6.64 -9.61 11.44
N LEU A 177 5.49 -9.95 12.01
CA LEU A 177 4.51 -10.83 11.42
C LEU A 177 3.49 -10.02 10.60
N ILE A 178 3.21 -10.46 9.38
CA ILE A 178 2.32 -9.81 8.42
C ILE A 178 1.34 -10.86 7.85
N PRO A 179 0.17 -11.08 8.48
CA PRO A 179 -0.88 -11.94 7.95
C PRO A 179 -1.67 -11.23 6.85
N LEU A 180 -1.91 -11.91 5.74
CA LEU A 180 -2.83 -11.46 4.69
C LEU A 180 -4.26 -11.30 5.23
N SER A 181 -4.65 -12.09 6.24
CA SER A 181 -5.92 -11.93 6.95
C SER A 181 -6.03 -10.60 7.74
N MET A 182 -4.91 -9.87 7.90
CA MET A 182 -4.75 -8.65 8.72
C MET A 182 -4.94 -8.85 10.23
N TYR A 183 -5.47 -10.00 10.64
CA TYR A 183 -5.93 -10.23 12.00
C TYR A 183 -4.80 -10.69 12.92
N PHE A 184 -4.74 -10.06 14.10
CA PHE A 184 -4.00 -10.57 15.24
C PHE A 184 -4.91 -10.62 16.46
N ALA A 185 -4.93 -11.77 17.14
CA ALA A 185 -5.40 -11.84 18.51
C ALA A 185 -4.51 -10.97 19.43
N PRO A 186 -5.02 -10.51 20.59
CA PRO A 186 -4.24 -9.71 21.54
C PRO A 186 -2.94 -10.36 22.02
N SER A 187 -2.85 -11.69 21.96
CA SER A 187 -1.64 -12.46 22.27
C SER A 187 -1.25 -13.31 21.07
N LEU A 188 0.05 -13.32 20.72
CA LEU A 188 0.58 -14.20 19.67
C LEU A 188 0.45 -15.68 20.03
N VAL A 189 0.41 -16.01 21.33
CA VAL A 189 0.23 -17.40 21.81
C VAL A 189 -1.08 -17.99 21.29
N SER A 190 -2.12 -17.17 21.09
CA SER A 190 -3.41 -17.63 20.56
C SER A 190 -3.37 -18.09 19.10
N HIS A 191 -2.26 -17.87 18.39
CA HIS A 191 -2.03 -18.35 17.02
C HIS A 191 -1.17 -19.61 16.96
N ALA A 192 -0.95 -20.26 18.10
CA ALA A 192 -0.31 -21.56 18.20
C ALA A 192 -1.23 -22.52 18.99
N PRO A 193 -1.10 -23.85 18.79
CA PRO A 193 -1.74 -24.82 19.66
C PRO A 193 -1.35 -24.60 21.13
N GLU A 194 -2.28 -24.95 22.02
CA GLU A 194 -2.10 -24.78 23.46
C GLU A 194 -0.84 -25.52 23.95
N GLY A 195 -0.06 -24.86 24.81
CA GLY A 195 1.16 -25.43 25.39
C GLY A 195 2.42 -25.32 24.51
N ILE A 196 2.30 -25.06 23.20
CA ILE A 196 3.47 -24.96 22.32
C ILE A 196 4.22 -23.63 22.48
N MET A 197 3.50 -22.55 22.75
CA MET A 197 4.07 -21.20 22.83
C MET A 197 3.67 -20.51 24.14
N GLU A 198 4.61 -19.82 24.77
CA GLU A 198 4.35 -19.00 25.96
C GLU A 198 4.88 -17.58 25.78
N ALA A 199 4.15 -16.60 26.30
CA ALA A 199 4.63 -15.22 26.39
C ALA A 199 5.50 -15.08 27.65
N CYS A 200 6.79 -14.79 27.45
CA CYS A 200 7.71 -14.51 28.54
C CYS A 200 7.62 -13.02 28.95
N LYS A 201 8.56 -12.56 29.78
CA LYS A 201 8.67 -11.14 30.13
C LYS A 201 9.06 -10.31 28.90
N SER A 202 8.61 -9.06 28.86
CA SER A 202 9.04 -8.09 27.85
C SER A 202 10.52 -7.74 28.00
N LEU A 203 11.13 -7.34 26.89
CA LEU A 203 12.41 -6.64 26.88
C LEU A 203 12.33 -5.33 27.69
N GLU A 204 13.48 -4.75 28.02
CA GLU A 204 13.51 -3.47 28.71
C GLU A 204 12.87 -2.38 27.83
N SER A 205 12.15 -1.46 28.46
CA SER A 205 11.41 -0.45 27.71
C SER A 205 12.36 0.58 27.14
N VAL A 206 12.29 0.76 25.82
CA VAL A 206 12.97 1.84 25.13
C VAL A 206 12.11 3.09 25.24
N THR A 207 12.62 4.19 25.79
CA THR A 207 11.84 5.44 25.97
C THR A 207 12.26 6.51 24.96
N ARG A 208 11.30 7.17 24.31
CA ARG A 208 11.58 8.30 23.39
C ARG A 208 10.58 9.44 23.60
N ASN A 209 11.02 10.66 23.31
CA ASN A 209 10.14 11.82 23.27
C ASN A 209 9.53 11.93 21.87
N VAL A 210 8.20 11.89 21.76
CA VAL A 210 7.50 11.84 20.46
C VAL A 210 6.24 12.68 20.50
N ALA A 211 6.12 13.62 19.56
CA ALA A 211 4.90 14.44 19.37
C ALA A 211 4.35 15.06 20.68
N GLY A 212 5.24 15.59 21.52
CA GLY A 212 4.89 16.20 22.81
C GLY A 212 4.75 15.22 23.99
N VAL A 213 4.83 13.91 23.76
CA VAL A 213 4.87 12.89 24.83
C VAL A 213 6.31 12.67 25.26
N ILE A 214 6.64 13.02 26.50
CA ILE A 214 7.97 12.80 27.09
C ILE A 214 8.03 11.38 27.66
N GLY A 215 9.12 10.65 27.35
CA GLY A 215 9.39 9.31 27.90
C GLY A 215 8.42 8.23 27.42
N ARG A 216 7.91 8.33 26.18
CA ARG A 216 7.00 7.32 25.61
C ARG A 216 7.69 5.95 25.59
N PRO A 217 7.15 4.92 26.28
CA PRO A 217 7.77 3.61 26.32
C PRO A 217 7.40 2.77 25.10
N TYR A 218 8.38 2.06 24.57
CA TYR A 218 8.26 1.03 23.55
C TYR A 218 8.69 -0.30 24.17
N LYS A 219 7.89 -1.34 23.97
CA LYS A 219 8.07 -2.67 24.58
C LYS A 219 7.90 -3.74 23.53
N ASN A 220 8.79 -4.73 23.54
CA ASN A 220 8.68 -5.94 22.76
C ASN A 220 8.60 -7.14 23.70
N THR A 221 7.87 -8.18 23.30
CA THR A 221 7.68 -9.39 24.12
C THR A 221 8.57 -10.50 23.61
N VAL A 222 9.24 -11.19 24.53
CA VAL A 222 9.95 -12.44 24.23
C VAL A 222 8.94 -13.58 24.35
N TYR A 223 8.96 -14.49 23.39
CA TYR A 223 8.17 -15.72 23.40
C TYR A 223 9.09 -16.92 23.46
N LYS A 224 8.66 -17.95 24.18
CA LYS A 224 9.32 -19.24 24.22
C LYS A 224 8.46 -20.27 23.50
N ILE A 225 9.11 -21.08 22.68
CA ILE A 225 8.49 -22.14 21.89
C ILE A 225 9.01 -23.49 22.41
N HIS A 226 8.10 -24.32 22.89
CA HIS A 226 8.38 -25.65 23.43
C HIS A 226 8.44 -26.67 22.30
N LEU A 227 9.63 -26.87 21.74
CA LEU A 227 9.85 -27.81 20.62
C LEU A 227 9.40 -29.23 20.94
N SER A 228 9.50 -29.65 22.20
CA SER A 228 9.09 -30.98 22.65
C SER A 228 7.59 -31.26 22.46
N GLU A 229 6.77 -30.22 22.44
CA GLU A 229 5.31 -30.31 22.28
C GLU A 229 4.89 -30.27 20.80
N MET A 230 5.83 -30.07 19.88
CA MET A 230 5.54 -29.96 18.44
C MET A 230 5.62 -31.30 17.71
N SER A 231 6.57 -32.18 18.07
CA SER A 231 6.69 -33.53 17.52
C SER A 231 7.60 -34.41 18.37
N ASP A 232 7.44 -35.74 18.26
CA ASP A 232 8.28 -36.72 18.95
C ASP A 232 9.77 -36.61 18.58
N GLU A 233 10.07 -36.19 17.34
CA GLU A 233 11.44 -35.99 16.85
C GLU A 233 12.17 -34.87 17.60
N LEU A 234 11.42 -33.86 18.06
CA LEU A 234 11.93 -32.66 18.74
C LEU A 234 11.90 -32.77 20.26
N ARG A 235 11.48 -33.92 20.81
CA ARG A 235 11.21 -34.14 22.24
C ARG A 235 12.39 -33.83 23.16
N MET A 236 13.61 -34.04 22.68
CA MET A 236 14.84 -33.81 23.43
C MET A 236 15.46 -32.43 23.18
N GLU A 237 14.91 -31.64 22.26
CA GLU A 237 15.43 -30.33 21.95
C GLU A 237 15.07 -29.28 23.02
N LYS A 238 15.98 -28.34 23.22
CA LYS A 238 15.75 -27.20 24.11
C LYS A 238 14.72 -26.26 23.49
N PRO A 239 13.92 -25.56 24.31
CA PRO A 239 12.98 -24.57 23.80
C PRO A 239 13.74 -23.43 23.10
N LEU A 240 13.10 -22.86 22.07
CA LEU A 240 13.60 -21.67 21.38
C LEU A 240 12.96 -20.42 21.94
N TYR A 241 13.72 -19.32 21.96
CA TYR A 241 13.23 -18.01 22.36
C TYR A 241 13.31 -17.05 21.18
N VAL A 242 12.28 -16.22 21.02
CA VAL A 242 12.15 -15.29 19.89
C VAL A 242 11.46 -13.99 20.34
N VAL A 243 11.90 -12.87 19.78
CA VAL A 243 11.20 -11.59 19.93
C VAL A 243 10.33 -11.39 18.71
N ALA A 244 9.02 -11.41 18.89
CA ALA A 244 8.07 -11.34 17.78
C ALA A 244 6.92 -10.39 18.08
N GLU A 245 6.37 -9.78 17.04
CA GLU A 245 5.16 -8.98 17.12
C GLU A 245 4.38 -9.00 15.80
N GLY A 246 3.07 -8.77 15.90
CA GLY A 246 2.27 -8.47 14.72
C GLY A 246 2.46 -7.04 14.25
N ALA A 247 2.50 -6.82 12.94
CA ALA A 247 2.50 -5.48 12.37
C ALA A 247 1.19 -4.75 12.73
N THR A 248 1.25 -3.90 13.76
CA THR A 248 0.09 -3.19 14.32
C THR A 248 -0.79 -2.40 13.33
N PRO A 249 -0.27 -1.82 12.22
CA PRO A 249 -1.14 -1.18 11.23
C PRO A 249 -2.16 -2.14 10.61
N LEU A 250 -1.82 -3.43 10.48
CA LEU A 250 -2.73 -4.43 9.91
C LEU A 250 -3.93 -4.66 10.80
N TYR A 251 -3.74 -4.68 12.12
CA TYR A 251 -4.87 -4.76 13.05
C TYR A 251 -5.79 -3.54 12.94
N THR A 252 -5.23 -2.35 12.72
CA THR A 252 -6.01 -1.14 12.45
C THR A 252 -6.80 -1.26 11.14
N LEU A 253 -6.18 -1.79 10.08
CA LEU A 253 -6.87 -2.09 8.83
C LEU A 253 -7.97 -3.14 9.02
N TYR A 254 -7.72 -4.22 9.77
CA TYR A 254 -8.72 -5.24 10.09
C TYR A 254 -9.94 -4.63 10.78
N GLN A 255 -9.74 -3.78 11.79
CA GLN A 255 -10.81 -3.06 12.48
C GLN A 255 -11.53 -2.08 11.57
N THR A 256 -10.82 -1.46 10.62
CA THR A 256 -11.39 -0.58 9.61
C THR A 256 -12.31 -1.35 8.65
N CYS A 257 -11.95 -2.59 8.29
CA CYS A 257 -12.71 -3.48 7.42
C CYS A 257 -13.89 -4.18 8.11
N THR A 258 -13.81 -4.42 9.41
CA THR A 258 -14.80 -5.22 10.19
C THR A 258 -15.62 -4.39 11.17
N GLY A 259 -15.19 -3.18 11.50
CA GLY A 259 -15.83 -2.32 12.50
C GLY A 259 -17.08 -1.58 12.01
N ASN A 260 -17.87 -1.11 12.97
CA ASN A 260 -19.15 -0.43 12.73
C ASN A 260 -19.02 0.92 12.01
N ALA A 261 -17.89 1.61 12.19
CA ALA A 261 -17.61 2.86 11.50
C ALA A 261 -17.29 2.67 10.00
N GLY A 262 -17.08 1.42 9.57
CA GLY A 262 -17.04 0.94 8.19
C GLY A 262 -16.08 1.66 7.24
N CYS A 263 -15.10 0.95 6.69
CA CYS A 263 -14.41 1.42 5.49
C CYS A 263 -15.29 1.28 4.23
N THR A 264 -14.82 1.83 3.12
CA THR A 264 -15.46 1.60 1.83
C THR A 264 -15.40 0.11 1.47
N ALA A 265 -16.42 -0.41 0.75
CA ALA A 265 -16.42 -1.78 0.27
C ALA A 265 -15.17 -2.11 -0.57
N THR A 266 -14.63 -1.10 -1.27
CA THR A 266 -13.39 -1.19 -2.05
C THR A 266 -12.18 -1.53 -1.18
N ILE A 267 -12.00 -0.90 -0.01
CA ILE A 267 -10.86 -1.23 0.87
C ILE A 267 -10.93 -2.70 1.32
N LYS A 268 -12.14 -3.19 1.60
CA LYS A 268 -12.34 -4.60 1.98
C LYS A 268 -12.03 -5.54 0.81
N GLU A 269 -12.51 -5.22 -0.38
CA GLU A 269 -12.27 -6.00 -1.60
C GLU A 269 -10.78 -6.12 -1.95
N TYR A 270 -10.02 -5.03 -1.83
CA TYR A 270 -8.59 -4.96 -2.16
C TYR A 270 -7.68 -5.04 -0.92
N SER A 271 -8.17 -5.59 0.19
CA SER A 271 -7.42 -5.63 1.44
C SER A 271 -6.14 -6.44 1.33
N GLU A 272 -6.16 -7.55 0.60
CA GLU A 272 -4.96 -8.37 0.39
C GLU A 272 -3.89 -7.63 -0.42
N GLU A 273 -4.27 -6.91 -1.48
CA GLU A 273 -3.37 -6.05 -2.26
C GLU A 273 -2.78 -4.94 -1.41
N ILE A 274 -3.58 -4.33 -0.53
CA ILE A 274 -3.11 -3.31 0.43
C ILE A 274 -2.08 -3.91 1.39
N VAL A 275 -2.29 -5.12 1.91
CA VAL A 275 -1.32 -5.80 2.79
C VAL A 275 -0.03 -6.14 2.04
N LYS A 276 -0.11 -6.62 0.79
CA LYS A 276 1.06 -6.89 -0.05
C LYS A 276 1.85 -5.61 -0.31
N GLN A 277 1.16 -4.51 -0.62
CA GLN A 277 1.81 -3.22 -0.83
C GLN A 277 2.46 -2.68 0.45
N PHE A 278 1.84 -2.89 1.63
CA PHE A 278 2.45 -2.63 2.93
C PHE A 278 3.75 -3.43 3.11
N TYR A 279 3.73 -4.75 2.86
CA TYR A 279 4.90 -5.62 2.95
C TYR A 279 6.04 -5.15 2.04
N ILE A 280 5.77 -5.00 0.74
CA ILE A 280 6.76 -4.58 -0.26
C ILE A 280 7.37 -3.22 0.10
N THR A 281 6.53 -2.27 0.50
CA THR A 281 7.01 -0.92 0.84
C THR A 281 7.86 -0.95 2.11
N LEU A 282 7.46 -1.71 3.14
CA LEU A 282 8.21 -1.81 4.38
C LEU A 282 9.58 -2.48 4.16
N GLU A 283 9.62 -3.55 3.36
CA GLU A 283 10.84 -4.23 2.96
C GLU A 283 11.79 -3.27 2.22
N GLN A 284 11.28 -2.54 1.22
CA GLN A 284 12.06 -1.54 0.49
C GLN A 284 12.64 -0.44 1.40
N ILE A 285 11.86 0.05 2.36
CA ILE A 285 12.34 1.07 3.32
C ILE A 285 13.52 0.50 4.11
N LEU A 286 13.35 -0.68 4.71
CA LEU A 286 14.36 -1.26 5.61
C LEU A 286 15.61 -1.72 4.85
N GLU A 287 15.48 -2.31 3.66
CA GLU A 287 16.61 -2.72 2.81
C GLU A 287 17.44 -1.52 2.32
N SER A 288 16.81 -0.36 2.13
CA SER A 288 17.50 0.84 1.70
C SER A 288 18.39 1.49 2.77
N LEU A 289 18.27 1.05 4.03
CA LEU A 289 18.90 1.69 5.20
C LEU A 289 19.84 0.70 5.93
N PRO A 290 21.18 0.84 5.77
CA PRO A 290 22.15 -0.10 6.31
C PRO A 290 22.08 -0.33 7.82
N GLU A 291 21.69 0.69 8.59
CA GLU A 291 21.60 0.65 10.06
C GLU A 291 20.49 -0.26 10.61
N TYR A 292 19.57 -0.70 9.75
CA TYR A 292 18.52 -1.67 10.11
C TYR A 292 18.87 -3.10 9.68
N LYS A 293 19.98 -3.29 8.97
CA LYS A 293 20.38 -4.61 8.50
C LYS A 293 20.59 -5.55 9.68
N ASN A 294 20.07 -6.77 9.59
CA ASN A 294 20.16 -7.80 10.62
C ASN A 294 19.53 -7.42 11.98
N THR A 295 18.62 -6.44 12.04
CA THR A 295 17.86 -6.12 13.27
C THR A 295 16.43 -6.64 13.24
N TYR A 296 15.95 -7.12 12.09
CA TYR A 296 14.57 -7.55 11.88
C TYR A 296 14.49 -8.82 11.01
N GLU A 297 13.35 -9.47 11.04
CA GLU A 297 12.93 -10.54 10.12
C GLU A 297 11.45 -10.30 9.78
N ILE A 298 11.11 -10.10 8.51
CA ILE A 298 9.71 -9.88 8.09
C ILE A 298 9.12 -11.20 7.57
N ILE A 299 7.92 -11.55 8.03
CA ILE A 299 7.24 -12.78 7.63
C ILE A 299 5.84 -12.45 7.12
N LEU A 300 5.66 -12.54 5.80
CA LEU A 300 4.36 -12.53 5.13
C LEU A 300 3.78 -13.95 5.10
N TYR A 301 2.53 -14.12 5.57
CA TYR A 301 1.84 -15.41 5.64
C TYR A 301 0.32 -15.24 5.50
N LYS A 302 -0.47 -16.31 5.33
CA LYS A 302 -1.90 -16.19 5.04
C LYS A 302 -2.74 -15.79 6.26
N GLY A 303 -2.39 -16.32 7.43
CA GLY A 303 -3.03 -16.03 8.71
C GLY A 303 -3.73 -17.22 9.37
N ASP A 304 -3.70 -18.42 8.77
CA ASP A 304 -4.26 -19.67 9.30
C ASP A 304 -3.17 -20.68 9.74
N GLU A 305 -1.91 -20.35 9.51
CA GLU A 305 -0.76 -21.17 9.86
C GLU A 305 -0.51 -21.22 11.38
N ASN A 306 0.02 -22.34 11.87
CA ASN A 306 0.56 -22.45 13.22
C ASN A 306 1.79 -21.54 13.36
N LEU A 307 1.63 -20.45 14.11
CA LEU A 307 2.66 -19.42 14.21
C LEU A 307 3.95 -19.94 14.86
N ALA A 308 3.85 -20.88 15.80
CA ALA A 308 5.02 -21.48 16.43
C ALA A 308 5.87 -22.25 15.41
N GLU A 309 5.24 -23.08 14.57
CA GLU A 309 5.94 -23.81 13.50
C GLU A 309 6.60 -22.86 12.49
N LEU A 310 5.88 -21.82 12.08
CA LEU A 310 6.39 -20.81 11.15
C LEU A 310 7.62 -20.10 11.71
N LEU A 311 7.59 -19.70 12.99
CA LEU A 311 8.72 -19.06 13.66
C LEU A 311 9.91 -20.01 13.79
N VAL A 312 9.70 -21.27 14.18
CA VAL A 312 10.77 -22.28 14.28
C VAL A 312 11.43 -22.51 12.92
N GLN A 313 10.63 -22.63 11.86
CA GLN A 313 11.16 -22.78 10.50
C GLN A 313 12.03 -21.59 10.10
N ARG A 314 11.59 -20.37 10.41
CA ARG A 314 12.37 -19.16 10.10
C ARG A 314 13.63 -19.00 10.93
N ILE A 315 13.58 -19.36 12.22
CA ILE A 315 14.76 -19.37 13.09
C ILE A 315 15.81 -20.36 12.56
N ARG A 316 15.40 -21.60 12.25
CA ARG A 316 16.32 -22.65 11.78
C ARG A 316 16.94 -22.35 10.40
N ASN A 317 16.20 -21.66 9.54
CA ASN A 317 16.70 -21.23 8.23
C ASN A 317 17.56 -19.96 8.29
N SER A 318 17.69 -19.30 9.45
CA SER A 318 18.49 -18.10 9.61
C SER A 318 19.99 -18.43 9.61
N ASP A 319 20.79 -17.63 8.91
CA ASP A 319 22.25 -17.73 8.94
C ASP A 319 22.80 -17.58 10.37
N GLU A 320 22.14 -16.75 11.20
CA GLU A 320 22.57 -16.51 12.59
C GLU A 320 22.38 -17.73 13.50
N TYR A 321 21.43 -18.62 13.18
CA TYR A 321 21.24 -19.87 13.91
C TYR A 321 22.25 -20.95 13.51
N ASN A 322 22.67 -20.93 12.24
CA ASN A 322 23.56 -21.93 11.66
C ASN A 322 25.06 -21.58 11.78
N ALA A 323 25.39 -20.39 12.27
CA ALA A 323 26.75 -19.87 12.47
C ALA A 323 27.37 -20.31 13.80
#